data_AF-A0A562S6T9-F1
#
_entry.id   AF-A0A562S6T9-F1
#
_cell.length_a   1.000
_cell.length_b   1.000
_cell.length_c   1.000
_cell.angle_alpha   90.00
_cell.angle_beta   90.00
_cell.angle_gamma   90.00
#
_symmetry.space_group_name_H-M   'P 1'
#
loop_
_entity.id
_entity.type
_entity.pdbx_description
1 polymer ?
#
loop_
_entity_poly.entity_id
_entity_poly.type
_entity_poly.pdbx_seq_one_letter_code
_entity_poly.pdbx_strand_id
1 'polypeptide(L)' 'MPKRSSNREVTSKKAASAASKVMRDPRSSKAAKTAAASALTQRPNKK' A
#
# COMPACT_ATOMS: atom_id res chain seq x y z
N MET A 1 10.83 19.44 -4.28
CA MET A 1 9.97 18.23 -4.34
C MET A 1 8.55 18.67 -4.66
N PRO A 2 7.89 18.13 -5.70
CA PRO A 2 6.57 18.61 -6.09
C PRO A 2 5.57 18.35 -4.97
N LYS A 3 4.94 19.41 -4.48
CA LYS A 3 3.86 19.37 -3.50
C LYS A 3 2.63 18.83 -4.23
N ARG A 4 2.43 17.51 -4.18
CA ARG A 4 1.35 16.84 -4.92
C ARG A 4 -0.01 17.23 -4.32
N SER A 5 -0.65 18.18 -4.98
CA SER A 5 -2.08 18.47 -4.92
C SER A 5 -2.87 17.17 -4.94
N SER A 6 -3.51 16.82 -3.81
CA SER A 6 -4.61 15.84 -3.71
C SER A 6 -4.61 14.68 -4.73
N ASN A 7 -3.44 14.07 -4.98
CA ASN A 7 -3.30 13.06 -6.03
C ASN A 7 -3.97 11.78 -5.52
N ARG A 8 -5.17 11.48 -6.02
CA ARG A 8 -5.96 10.30 -5.63
C ARG A 8 -5.35 9.00 -6.16
N GLU A 9 -4.35 9.09 -7.02
CA GLU A 9 -3.60 7.98 -7.62
C GLU A 9 -2.48 7.47 -6.70
N VAL A 10 -2.74 7.45 -5.40
CA VAL A 10 -1.84 6.85 -4.43
C VAL A 10 -2.65 6.04 -3.46
N THR A 11 -2.05 4.98 -2.95
CA THR A 11 -2.72 4.10 -2.00
C THR A 11 -3.10 4.86 -0.75
N SER A 12 -4.40 4.87 -0.45
CA SER A 12 -4.90 5.52 0.75
C SER A 12 -4.35 4.89 2.02
N LYS A 13 -4.35 5.64 3.13
CA LYS A 13 -3.86 5.17 4.43
C LYS A 13 -4.53 3.86 4.87
N LYS A 14 -5.86 3.76 4.67
CA LYS A 14 -6.65 2.56 5.03
C LYS A 14 -6.25 1.34 4.19
N ALA A 15 -6.13 1.52 2.87
CA ALA A 15 -5.72 0.45 1.96
C ALA A 15 -4.30 -0.05 2.29
N ALA A 16 -3.36 0.86 2.57
CA ALA A 16 -2.00 0.48 2.98
C ALA A 16 -1.97 -0.27 4.33
N SER A 17 -2.80 0.14 5.29
CA SER A 17 -2.93 -0.58 6.56
C SER A 17 -3.48 -2.00 6.37
N ALA A 18 -4.45 -2.19 5.47
CA ALA A 18 -4.96 -3.51 5.11
C ALA A 18 -3.90 -4.35 4.39
N ALA A 19 -3.21 -3.79 3.40
CA ALA A 19 -2.10 -4.45 2.70
C ALA A 19 -0.99 -4.90 3.67
N SER A 20 -0.66 -4.06 4.65
CA SER A 20 0.31 -4.41 5.70
C SER A 20 -0.15 -5.60 6.55
N LYS A 21 -1.46 -5.75 6.79
CA LYS A 21 -2.00 -6.93 7.50
C LYS A 21 -1.91 -8.17 6.63
N VAL A 22 -2.25 -8.07 5.35
CA VAL A 22 -2.13 -9.18 4.38
C VAL A 22 -0.70 -9.70 4.30
N MET A 23 0.31 -8.81 4.31
CA MET A 23 1.72 -9.23 4.31
C MET A 23 2.14 -10.00 5.57
N ARG A 24 1.50 -9.73 6.72
CA ARG A 24 1.80 -10.34 8.02
C ARG A 24 0.98 -11.59 8.32
N ASP A 25 -0.13 -11.82 7.61
CA ASP A 25 -0.94 -13.02 7.80
C ASP A 25 -0.21 -14.24 7.22
N PRO A 26 0.01 -15.33 7.97
CA PRO A 26 0.59 -16.56 7.44
C PRO A 26 -0.34 -17.28 6.45
N ARG A 27 -1.65 -17.01 6.49
CA ARG A 27 -2.66 -17.65 5.62
C ARG A 27 -2.87 -16.95 4.28
N SER A 28 -2.23 -15.80 4.05
CA SER A 28 -2.38 -15.08 2.79
C SER A 28 -1.58 -15.72 1.66
N SER A 29 -2.25 -15.88 0.51
CA SER A 29 -1.66 -16.50 -0.68
C SER A 29 -0.55 -15.64 -1.29
N LYS A 30 0.34 -16.26 -2.08
CA LYS A 30 1.41 -15.57 -2.79
C LYS A 30 0.88 -14.40 -3.63
N ALA A 31 -0.22 -14.62 -4.35
CA ALA A 31 -0.88 -13.59 -5.15
C ALA A 31 -1.38 -12.41 -4.29
N ALA A 32 -2.01 -12.69 -3.14
CA ALA A 32 -2.47 -11.65 -2.21
C ALA A 32 -1.30 -10.83 -1.65
N LYS A 33 -0.18 -11.48 -1.32
CA LYS A 33 1.04 -10.81 -0.85
C LYS A 33 1.66 -9.93 -1.94
N THR A 34 1.69 -10.39 -3.19
CA THR A 34 2.18 -9.58 -4.33
C THR A 34 1.31 -8.34 -4.55
N ALA A 35 -0.01 -8.48 -4.56
CA ALA A 35 -0.92 -7.34 -4.71
C ALA A 35 -0.79 -6.34 -3.53
N ALA A 36 -0.66 -6.85 -2.32
CA ALA A 36 -0.44 -6.03 -1.12
C ALA A 36 0.90 -5.28 -1.18
N ALA A 37 1.96 -5.91 -1.66
CA ALA A 37 3.26 -5.28 -1.84
C ALA A 37 3.18 -4.13 -2.87
N SER A 38 2.55 -4.33 -4.02
CA SER A 38 2.32 -3.28 -5.02
C SER A 38 1.54 -2.09 -4.45
N ALA A 39 0.56 -2.35 -3.58
CA ALA A 39 -0.18 -1.30 -2.89
C ALA A 39 0.69 -0.52 -1.90
N LEU A 40 1.71 -1.13 -1.28
CA LEU A 40 2.61 -0.43 -0.37
C LEU A 40 3.62 0.45 -1.10
N THR A 41 4.11 0.03 -2.26
CA THR A 41 5.09 0.80 -3.05
C THR A 41 4.48 2.05 -3.69
N GLN A 42 3.20 2.01 -4.04
CA GLN A 42 2.47 3.17 -4.58
C GLN A 42 2.16 4.24 -3.52
N ARG A 43 2.34 3.94 -2.22
CA ARG A 43 2.08 4.92 -1.16
C ARG A 43 3.30 5.83 -0.98
N PRO A 44 3.15 7.16 -1.11
CA PRO A 44 4.26 8.08 -0.92
C PRO A 44 4.77 8.03 0.52
N ASN A 45 6.09 8.06 0.68
CA ASN A 45 6.73 8.14 1.99
C ASN A 45 6.31 9.46 2.68
N LYS A 46 5.93 9.36 3.95
CA LYS A 46 5.61 10.54 4.76
C LYS A 46 6.95 11.07 5.28
N LYS A 47 7.60 11.95 4.51
CA LYS A 47 8.68 12.80 5.04
C LYS A 47 8.10 13.77 6.07
#